data_AF-A0A2M9CHE8-F1
#
_entry.id   AF-A0A2M9CHE8-F1
#
_cell.length_a   1.000
_cell.length_b   1.000
_cell.length_c   1.000
_cell.angle_alpha   90.00
_cell.angle_beta   90.00
_cell.angle_gamma   90.00
#
_symmetry.space_group_name_H-M   'P 1'
#
loop_
_entity.id
_entity.type
_entity.pdbx_description
1 polymer ?
#
loop_
_entity_poly.entity_id
_entity_poly.type
_entity_poly.pdbx_seq_one_letter_code
_entity_poly.pdbx_strand_id
1 'polypeptide(L)'
;MIESPSGRLGADIPDRRGRTGLDRVGRDLDRNPDVRVDDVEVVSDGWHVLRRTTLSYRRRDGVWERQQRETYDRGNGATILLYDLERRTVLLTRQFRYPAYVNDHPDGMLLETAAGLLDGDAPEEAVRRELAEELGAVVGEVRHVFDLYMSPGSVTERVHFFVAPWTAGDVTGPGGGVVDEGEDIEAVELPFDEALRMVADGRIVDGKTVILLQWAALNLFPAPPSVTVRAARMPDELSELTRVWREAVEATHDFLSADDVAYYAEQVRTTYLPALTVDVVARGDEVLGFAGVDGDRLEMLFVGDRARGTGVGTMLLDHARRNRERLLVDVNEQNPSAHAFYLRRGFRQVGRSETDGDGRPFPILHLEWMRDAGVVLTTDRLRIAPLEVAQAAEFVAYRTIPEVARWQSWDVDYSLDDALAYLGPMPRASLPASGEWQQLGITDADGALLGDVAVHRLADQPATFEVGVTLAPSAQGRGVAAEALGAVLRELFAVGGAHRVIAFSDARNEPVARLLGRLGFRQEARQVDGDWFKGEWTTLDQWALLEREWRGRV
;
A
#
# COMPACT_ATOMS: atom_id res chain seq x y z
N MET A 1 61.08 13.62 -21.84
CA MET A 1 60.18 14.71 -22.26
C MET A 1 59.76 14.41 -23.68
N ILE A 2 58.56 13.87 -23.85
CA ILE A 2 57.94 13.71 -25.18
C ILE A 2 57.24 15.05 -25.42
N GLU A 3 57.59 15.75 -26.50
CA GLU A 3 56.93 17.00 -26.89
C GLU A 3 55.42 16.76 -27.00
N SER A 4 54.63 17.50 -26.22
CA SER A 4 53.18 17.51 -26.39
C SER A 4 52.87 18.04 -27.80
N PRO A 5 52.07 17.34 -28.60
CA PRO A 5 51.73 17.79 -29.94
C PRO A 5 51.12 19.19 -29.87
N SER A 6 51.66 20.14 -30.65
CA SER A 6 51.10 21.47 -30.78
C SER A 6 49.81 21.40 -31.61
N GLY A 7 48.68 21.16 -30.96
CA GLY A 7 47.36 21.10 -31.58
C GLY A 7 46.25 21.15 -30.54
N ARG A 8 45.06 21.63 -30.91
CA ARG A 8 43.89 21.63 -30.01
C ARG A 8 43.20 20.28 -30.05
N LEU A 9 42.94 19.71 -28.87
CA LEU A 9 42.24 18.43 -28.71
C LEU A 9 40.87 18.46 -29.40
N GLY A 10 40.56 17.45 -30.20
CA GLY A 10 39.31 17.34 -30.95
C GLY A 10 39.16 18.31 -32.13
N ALA A 11 40.06 19.28 -32.30
CA ALA A 11 40.12 20.16 -33.47
C ALA A 11 41.21 19.68 -34.44
N ASP A 12 42.48 19.74 -34.00
CA ASP A 12 43.66 19.35 -34.78
C ASP A 12 44.15 17.93 -34.42
N ILE A 13 43.87 17.50 -33.18
CA ILE A 13 44.23 16.18 -32.65
C ILE A 13 42.96 15.31 -32.64
N PRO A 14 42.92 14.19 -33.39
CA PRO A 14 41.77 13.29 -33.38
C PRO A 14 41.61 12.59 -32.02
N ASP A 15 40.38 12.26 -31.64
CA ASP A 15 40.13 11.44 -30.45
C ASP A 15 40.58 9.98 -30.66
N ARG A 16 40.46 9.15 -29.62
CA ARG A 16 40.78 7.70 -29.70
C ARG A 16 39.99 6.93 -30.78
N ARG A 17 38.88 7.48 -31.29
CA ARG A 17 38.06 6.92 -32.37
C ARG A 17 38.37 7.58 -33.73
N GLY A 18 39.43 8.40 -33.82
CA GLY A 18 39.87 9.05 -35.05
C GLY A 18 39.08 10.31 -35.44
N ARG A 19 38.20 10.82 -34.58
CA ARG A 19 37.27 11.92 -34.90
C ARG A 19 37.91 13.29 -34.67
N THR A 20 37.70 14.22 -35.61
CA THR A 20 38.08 15.64 -35.53
C THR A 20 36.83 16.54 -35.67
N GLY A 21 36.97 17.84 -35.41
CA GLY A 21 35.86 18.80 -35.40
C GLY A 21 34.95 18.68 -34.18
N LEU A 22 35.39 17.99 -33.13
CA LEU A 22 34.64 17.79 -31.89
C LEU A 22 34.44 19.10 -31.12
N ASP A 23 35.28 20.10 -31.38
CA ASP A 23 35.21 21.49 -30.89
C ASP A 23 34.14 22.34 -31.59
N ARG A 24 33.43 21.79 -32.58
CA ARG A 24 32.36 22.49 -33.32
C ARG A 24 30.97 21.93 -33.06
N VAL A 25 30.86 20.82 -32.32
CA VAL A 25 29.60 20.12 -32.05
C VAL A 25 28.58 21.08 -31.44
N GLY A 26 27.48 21.30 -32.15
CA GLY A 26 26.36 22.12 -31.69
C GLY A 26 26.51 23.63 -31.93
N ARG A 27 27.64 24.11 -32.47
CA ARG A 27 27.83 25.56 -32.77
C ARG A 27 26.92 26.08 -33.87
N ASP A 28 26.42 25.21 -34.73
CA ASP A 28 25.53 25.48 -35.84
C ASP A 28 24.04 25.36 -35.48
N LEU A 29 23.72 25.00 -34.23
CA LEU A 29 22.33 24.83 -33.80
C LEU A 29 21.61 26.17 -33.63
N ASP A 30 20.50 26.31 -34.33
CA ASP A 30 19.60 27.47 -34.31
C ASP A 30 18.14 27.11 -33.97
N ARG A 31 17.85 25.83 -33.73
CA ARG A 31 16.50 25.30 -33.47
C ARG A 31 15.82 25.82 -32.19
N ASN A 32 16.56 26.43 -31.28
CA ASN A 32 16.01 27.11 -30.10
C ASN A 32 16.43 28.58 -30.14
N PRO A 33 15.52 29.53 -30.42
CA PRO A 33 15.87 30.94 -30.59
C PRO A 33 16.36 31.61 -29.29
N ASP A 34 16.13 30.98 -28.13
CA ASP A 34 16.58 31.46 -26.82
C ASP A 34 17.93 30.87 -26.40
N VAL A 35 18.59 30.08 -27.26
CA VAL A 35 19.91 29.49 -27.00
C VAL A 35 20.86 29.84 -28.14
N ARG A 36 22.07 30.28 -27.79
CA ARG A 36 23.17 30.46 -28.72
C ARG A 36 24.42 29.80 -28.17
N VAL A 37 24.99 28.85 -28.92
CA VAL A 37 26.28 28.23 -28.57
C VAL A 37 27.40 29.14 -29.02
N ASP A 38 28.15 29.70 -28.07
CA ASP A 38 29.20 30.67 -28.34
C ASP A 38 30.57 30.01 -28.56
N ASP A 39 30.88 28.99 -27.77
CA ASP A 39 32.15 28.27 -27.84
C ASP A 39 32.03 26.83 -27.30
N VAL A 40 32.85 25.93 -27.83
CA VAL A 40 32.93 24.52 -27.41
C VAL A 40 34.39 24.12 -27.35
N GLU A 41 34.82 23.64 -26.18
CA GLU A 41 36.16 23.18 -25.87
C GLU A 41 36.12 21.67 -25.57
N VAL A 42 37.02 20.87 -26.14
CA VAL A 42 37.22 19.48 -25.72
C VAL A 42 38.19 19.45 -24.55
N VAL A 43 37.67 19.14 -23.36
CA VAL A 43 38.43 19.13 -22.10
C VAL A 43 39.17 17.81 -21.91
N SER A 44 38.58 16.70 -22.35
CA SER A 44 39.18 15.36 -22.29
C SER A 44 38.59 14.48 -23.40
N ASP A 45 39.38 13.55 -23.90
CA ASP A 45 38.99 12.52 -24.87
C ASP A 45 39.45 11.10 -24.45
N GLY A 46 39.69 10.92 -23.15
CA GLY A 46 40.21 9.69 -22.55
C GLY A 46 39.30 8.47 -22.77
N TRP A 47 38.40 8.15 -21.84
CA TRP A 47 37.42 7.08 -22.08
C TRP A 47 36.27 7.58 -22.96
N HIS A 48 35.71 8.75 -22.74
CA HIS A 48 34.83 9.39 -23.73
C HIS A 48 35.08 10.88 -23.80
N VAL A 49 34.39 11.57 -24.71
CA VAL A 49 34.64 12.98 -24.99
C VAL A 49 33.93 13.83 -23.94
N LEU A 50 34.70 14.56 -23.13
CA LEU A 50 34.21 15.60 -22.24
C LEU A 50 34.34 16.95 -22.94
N ARG A 51 33.23 17.67 -23.09
CA ARG A 51 33.21 19.01 -23.66
C ARG A 51 32.80 20.04 -22.63
N ARG A 52 33.37 21.24 -22.74
CA ARG A 52 32.92 22.44 -22.05
C ARG A 52 32.33 23.40 -23.07
N THR A 53 31.04 23.67 -22.92
CA THR A 53 30.29 24.54 -23.82
C THR A 53 29.98 25.84 -23.13
N THR A 54 30.35 26.94 -23.78
CA THR A 54 29.92 28.29 -23.40
C THR A 54 28.76 28.69 -24.28
N LEU A 55 27.65 29.09 -23.66
CA LEU A 55 26.42 29.44 -24.37
C LEU A 55 25.79 30.69 -23.77
N SER A 56 25.07 31.42 -24.60
CA SER A 56 24.17 32.49 -24.19
C SER A 56 22.74 31.94 -24.17
N TYR A 57 22.07 32.04 -23.03
CA TYR A 57 20.70 31.59 -22.84
C TYR A 57 19.80 32.76 -22.46
N ARG A 58 18.69 32.93 -23.18
CA ARG A 58 17.68 33.93 -22.87
C ARG A 58 16.72 33.38 -21.83
N ARG A 59 16.79 33.95 -20.63
CA ARG A 59 15.88 33.61 -19.54
C ARG A 59 14.44 34.03 -19.88
N ARG A 60 13.49 33.53 -19.10
CA ARG A 60 12.05 33.82 -19.27
C ARG A 60 11.71 35.31 -19.18
N ASP A 61 12.49 36.09 -18.44
CA ASP A 61 12.36 37.55 -18.30
C ASP A 61 12.93 38.32 -19.51
N GLY A 62 13.46 37.62 -20.51
CA GLY A 62 14.07 38.19 -21.71
C GLY A 62 15.55 38.56 -21.55
N VAL A 63 16.13 38.39 -20.37
CA VAL A 63 17.55 38.70 -20.11
C VAL A 63 18.43 37.59 -20.68
N TRP A 64 19.43 37.98 -21.47
CA TRP A 64 20.48 37.07 -21.94
C TRP A 64 21.52 36.87 -20.84
N GLU A 65 21.81 35.61 -20.55
CA GLU A 65 22.84 35.21 -19.61
C GLU A 65 23.85 34.30 -20.30
N ARG A 66 25.13 34.57 -20.08
CA ARG A 66 26.21 33.67 -20.50
C ARG A 66 26.42 32.60 -19.44
N GLN A 67 26.35 31.34 -19.85
CA GLN A 67 26.49 30.16 -19.00
C GLN A 67 27.57 29.22 -19.55
N GLN A 68 28.05 28.35 -18.66
CA GLN A 68 28.97 27.28 -19.01
C GLN A 68 28.40 25.94 -18.52
N ARG A 69 28.58 24.90 -19.35
CA ARG A 69 28.14 23.53 -19.08
C ARG A 69 29.23 22.56 -19.51
N GLU A 70 29.42 21.50 -18.74
CA GLU A 70 30.25 20.36 -19.16
C GLU A 70 29.35 19.19 -19.53
N THR A 71 29.64 18.55 -20.66
CA THR A 71 28.89 17.39 -21.16
C THR A 71 29.81 16.23 -21.50
N TYR A 72 29.49 15.05 -20.98
CA TYR A 72 30.20 13.81 -21.22
C TYR A 72 29.47 12.99 -22.28
N ASP A 73 30.16 12.71 -23.39
CA ASP A 73 29.59 12.12 -24.59
C ASP A 73 30.13 10.71 -24.85
N ARG A 74 29.39 9.73 -24.31
CA ARG A 74 29.70 8.29 -24.39
C ARG A 74 29.08 7.58 -25.59
N GLY A 75 28.27 8.28 -26.39
CA GLY A 75 27.41 7.68 -27.40
C GLY A 75 26.03 7.30 -26.85
N ASN A 76 25.18 6.75 -27.72
CA ASN A 76 23.88 6.21 -27.34
C ASN A 76 24.00 4.71 -27.06
N GLY A 77 23.03 4.16 -26.34
CA GLY A 77 22.99 2.73 -26.02
C GLY A 77 21.62 2.10 -26.21
N ALA A 78 21.56 0.79 -26.02
CA ALA A 78 20.33 0.01 -26.00
C ALA A 78 20.32 -0.94 -24.81
N THR A 79 19.13 -1.28 -24.31
CA THR A 79 18.97 -2.20 -23.18
C THR A 79 17.71 -3.05 -23.32
N ILE A 80 17.74 -4.27 -22.78
CA ILE A 80 16.63 -5.23 -22.88
C ILE A 80 16.32 -5.92 -21.54
N LEU A 81 15.04 -6.02 -21.20
CA LEU A 81 14.55 -6.91 -20.14
C LEU A 81 14.00 -8.19 -20.75
N LEU A 82 14.57 -9.32 -20.34
CA LEU A 82 14.07 -10.65 -20.70
C LEU A 82 13.08 -11.16 -19.65
N TYR A 83 11.99 -11.76 -20.09
CA TYR A 83 10.91 -12.22 -19.20
C TYR A 83 10.33 -13.57 -19.60
N ASP A 84 9.81 -14.29 -18.61
CA ASP A 84 9.03 -15.52 -18.79
C ASP A 84 7.67 -15.35 -18.09
N LEU A 85 6.59 -15.35 -18.87
CA LEU A 85 5.23 -15.15 -18.35
C LEU A 85 4.70 -16.35 -17.58
N GLU A 86 5.09 -17.57 -17.96
CA GLU A 86 4.63 -18.81 -17.33
C GLU A 86 5.26 -18.99 -15.96
N ARG A 87 6.59 -18.82 -15.89
CA ARG A 87 7.33 -18.92 -14.61
C ARG A 87 7.29 -17.64 -13.79
N ARG A 88 6.80 -16.53 -14.37
CA ARG A 88 6.80 -15.18 -13.77
C ARG A 88 8.20 -14.75 -13.32
N THR A 89 9.19 -14.93 -14.19
CA THR A 89 10.59 -14.59 -13.92
C THR A 89 11.12 -13.55 -14.89
N VAL A 90 12.19 -12.87 -14.49
CA VAL A 90 12.99 -12.00 -15.35
C VAL A 90 14.46 -12.41 -15.28
N LEU A 91 15.20 -12.12 -16.34
CA LEU A 91 16.65 -12.34 -16.40
C LEU A 91 17.38 -11.00 -16.40
N LEU A 92 18.26 -10.83 -15.43
CA LEU A 92 19.10 -9.65 -15.21
C LEU A 92 20.58 -10.05 -15.28
N THR A 93 21.47 -9.07 -15.36
CA THR A 93 22.91 -9.21 -15.20
C THR A 93 23.35 -8.68 -13.84
N ARG A 94 24.45 -9.20 -13.30
CA ARG A 94 25.15 -8.62 -12.15
C ARG A 94 26.58 -8.27 -12.53
N GLN A 95 26.96 -7.01 -12.36
CA GLN A 95 28.28 -6.51 -12.75
C GLN A 95 28.75 -5.39 -11.83
N PHE A 96 30.08 -5.26 -11.69
CA PHE A 96 30.70 -4.18 -10.94
C PHE A 96 30.64 -2.84 -11.67
N ARG A 97 30.19 -1.78 -10.97
CA ARG A 97 30.19 -0.40 -11.46
C ARG A 97 30.95 0.52 -10.50
N TYR A 98 32.18 0.87 -10.87
CA TYR A 98 33.04 1.75 -10.06
C TYR A 98 32.37 3.09 -9.67
N PRO A 99 31.66 3.82 -10.57
CA PRO A 99 31.01 5.08 -10.19
C PRO A 99 29.96 4.93 -9.08
N ALA A 100 29.24 3.81 -9.05
CA ALA A 100 28.28 3.53 -7.98
C ALA A 100 29.01 3.16 -6.68
N TYR A 101 30.08 2.36 -6.76
CA TYR A 101 30.89 1.98 -5.60
C TYR A 101 31.49 3.19 -4.88
N VAL A 102 32.03 4.16 -5.62
CA VAL A 102 32.56 5.40 -5.01
C VAL A 102 31.48 6.37 -4.55
N ASN A 103 30.22 6.11 -4.91
CA ASN A 103 29.06 6.91 -4.55
C ASN A 103 28.08 6.08 -3.72
N ASP A 104 28.59 5.55 -2.60
CA ASP A 104 27.85 4.92 -1.51
C ASP A 104 27.15 3.57 -1.80
N HIS A 105 27.32 2.96 -2.98
CA HIS A 105 26.88 1.56 -3.17
C HIS A 105 27.74 0.61 -2.33
N PRO A 106 27.14 -0.34 -1.58
CA PRO A 106 27.86 -1.13 -0.58
C PRO A 106 29.05 -1.94 -1.13
N ASP A 107 28.94 -2.47 -2.34
CA ASP A 107 29.94 -3.33 -2.99
C ASP A 107 30.16 -3.01 -4.47
N GLY A 108 29.48 -1.99 -5.00
CA GLY A 108 29.47 -1.66 -6.43
C GLY A 108 28.84 -2.69 -7.37
N MET A 109 28.26 -3.79 -6.88
CA MET A 109 27.67 -4.84 -7.71
C MET A 109 26.19 -4.53 -7.99
N LEU A 110 25.89 -4.08 -9.20
CA LEU A 110 24.52 -3.73 -9.59
C LEU A 110 23.83 -4.90 -10.27
N LEU A 111 22.53 -5.03 -10.02
CA LEU A 111 21.63 -5.85 -10.83
C LEU A 111 21.04 -4.98 -11.93
N GLU A 112 21.27 -5.37 -13.18
CA GLU A 112 20.98 -4.55 -14.35
C GLU A 112 20.26 -5.35 -15.44
N THR A 113 19.59 -4.66 -16.37
CA THR A 113 19.21 -5.22 -17.66
C THR A 113 20.41 -5.25 -18.57
N ALA A 114 20.49 -6.26 -19.44
CA ALA A 114 21.55 -6.35 -20.44
C ALA A 114 21.56 -5.09 -21.31
N ALA A 115 22.74 -4.50 -21.52
CA ALA A 115 22.84 -3.18 -22.14
C ALA A 115 24.25 -2.84 -22.64
N GLY A 116 24.33 -2.12 -23.76
CA GLY A 116 25.59 -1.58 -24.24
C GLY A 116 25.42 -0.46 -25.26
N LEU A 117 26.54 -0.01 -25.81
CA LEU A 117 26.59 1.10 -26.77
C LEU A 117 26.12 0.64 -28.15
N LEU A 118 25.57 1.58 -28.93
CA LEU A 118 25.17 1.28 -30.30
C LEU A 118 26.37 1.00 -31.22
N ASP A 119 27.48 1.71 -31.01
CA ASP A 119 28.72 1.65 -31.80
C ASP A 119 28.55 1.62 -33.34
N GLY A 120 27.47 2.23 -33.82
CA GLY A 120 27.16 2.38 -35.25
C GLY A 120 26.01 1.48 -35.73
N ASP A 121 25.63 0.48 -34.93
CA ASP A 121 24.52 -0.43 -35.21
C ASP A 121 23.16 0.25 -35.00
N ALA A 122 22.11 -0.33 -35.59
CA ALA A 122 20.75 0.02 -35.21
C ALA A 122 20.46 -0.42 -33.75
N PRO A 123 19.60 0.27 -33.00
CA PRO A 123 19.35 -0.06 -31.59
C PRO A 123 18.96 -1.51 -31.29
N GLU A 124 18.16 -2.13 -32.17
CA GLU A 124 17.80 -3.55 -32.02
C GLU A 124 18.97 -4.49 -32.31
N GLU A 125 19.80 -4.17 -33.31
CA GLU A 125 20.99 -4.97 -33.65
C GLU A 125 22.00 -4.91 -32.50
N ALA A 126 22.23 -3.72 -31.95
CA ALA A 126 23.10 -3.51 -30.80
C ALA A 126 22.63 -4.35 -29.60
N VAL A 127 21.35 -4.24 -29.20
CA VAL A 127 20.87 -4.96 -28.01
C VAL A 127 20.90 -6.48 -28.17
N ARG A 128 20.76 -6.99 -29.40
CA ARG A 128 20.91 -8.43 -29.70
C ARG A 128 22.37 -8.88 -29.60
N ARG A 129 23.31 -8.06 -30.04
CA ARG A 129 24.75 -8.31 -29.88
C ARG A 129 25.13 -8.36 -28.40
N GLU A 130 24.76 -7.32 -27.64
CA GLU A 130 24.99 -7.25 -26.19
C GLU A 130 24.39 -8.45 -25.45
N LEU A 131 23.17 -8.85 -25.80
CA LEU A 131 22.53 -10.01 -25.19
C LEU A 131 23.31 -11.32 -25.41
N ALA A 132 23.86 -11.51 -26.60
CA ALA A 132 24.69 -12.68 -26.91
C ALA A 132 26.03 -12.64 -26.16
N GLU A 133 26.62 -11.46 -26.00
CA GLU A 133 27.90 -11.25 -25.31
C GLU A 133 27.76 -11.40 -23.78
N GLU A 134 26.78 -10.72 -23.18
CA GLU A 134 26.60 -10.66 -21.72
C GLU A 134 25.90 -11.90 -21.15
N LEU A 135 24.81 -12.35 -21.80
CA LEU A 135 23.94 -13.41 -21.28
C LEU A 135 24.01 -14.72 -22.07
N GLY A 136 24.74 -14.75 -23.19
CA GLY A 136 24.79 -15.93 -24.06
C GLY A 136 23.44 -16.28 -24.69
N ALA A 137 22.49 -15.34 -24.72
CA ALA A 137 21.11 -15.60 -25.11
C ALA A 137 20.80 -15.10 -26.52
N VAL A 138 20.01 -15.87 -27.28
CA VAL A 138 19.49 -15.48 -28.59
C VAL A 138 17.98 -15.56 -28.55
N VAL A 139 17.31 -14.41 -28.66
CA VAL A 139 15.84 -14.31 -28.57
C VAL A 139 15.19 -14.06 -29.91
N GLY A 140 13.93 -14.47 -30.05
CA GLY A 140 13.11 -14.25 -31.23
C GLY A 140 12.67 -12.79 -31.39
N GLU A 141 11.38 -12.55 -31.16
CA GLU A 141 10.79 -11.21 -31.27
C GLU A 141 11.29 -10.29 -30.14
N VAL A 142 11.77 -9.10 -30.52
CA VAL A 142 12.18 -8.05 -29.60
C VAL A 142 11.23 -6.88 -29.78
N ARG A 143 10.67 -6.39 -28.67
CA ARG A 143 9.72 -5.27 -28.67
C ARG A 143 10.40 -4.01 -28.16
N HIS A 144 10.41 -2.96 -28.98
CA HIS A 144 10.77 -1.61 -28.55
C HIS A 144 9.70 -1.04 -27.60
N VAL A 145 10.16 -0.36 -26.54
CA VAL A 145 9.30 0.23 -25.52
C VAL A 145 9.29 1.76 -25.61
N PHE A 146 10.45 2.40 -25.46
CA PHE A 146 10.65 3.85 -25.55
C PHE A 146 12.14 4.22 -25.65
N ASP A 147 12.42 5.50 -25.88
CA ASP A 147 13.76 6.08 -25.88
C ASP A 147 13.85 7.15 -24.79
N LEU A 148 14.86 7.08 -23.92
CA LEU A 148 15.02 8.03 -22.80
C LEU A 148 16.44 8.57 -22.69
N TYR A 149 16.57 9.81 -22.20
CA TYR A 149 17.84 10.35 -21.72
C TYR A 149 18.02 9.98 -20.25
N MET A 150 19.14 9.36 -19.90
CA MET A 150 19.36 8.86 -18.53
C MET A 150 19.82 9.95 -17.56
N SER A 151 20.67 10.87 -18.01
CA SER A 151 21.19 11.98 -17.19
C SER A 151 21.41 13.25 -18.03
N PRO A 152 20.33 13.85 -18.59
CA PRO A 152 20.44 14.94 -19.57
C PRO A 152 21.06 16.24 -19.03
N GLY A 153 21.31 16.33 -17.73
CA GLY A 153 22.01 17.46 -17.13
C GLY A 153 23.51 17.49 -17.42
N SER A 154 24.14 16.35 -17.75
CA SER A 154 25.59 16.26 -17.96
C SER A 154 26.03 15.16 -18.93
N VAL A 155 25.17 14.21 -19.29
CA VAL A 155 25.49 13.11 -20.22
C VAL A 155 24.59 13.21 -21.45
N THR A 156 25.17 13.05 -22.64
CA THR A 156 24.44 13.18 -23.92
C THR A 156 23.64 11.93 -24.31
N GLU A 157 23.92 10.80 -23.63
CA GLU A 157 23.42 9.47 -23.96
C GLU A 157 21.89 9.39 -23.95
N ARG A 158 21.35 8.90 -25.06
CA ARG A 158 19.99 8.38 -25.17
C ARG A 158 20.06 6.86 -25.20
N VAL A 159 19.24 6.21 -24.38
CA VAL A 159 19.12 4.76 -24.31
C VAL A 159 17.80 4.32 -24.94
N HIS A 160 17.88 3.28 -25.79
CA HIS A 160 16.76 2.63 -26.44
C HIS A 160 16.34 1.39 -25.66
N PHE A 161 15.07 1.30 -25.27
CA PHE A 161 14.58 0.28 -24.35
C PHE A 161 13.79 -0.81 -25.07
N PHE A 162 14.08 -2.07 -24.71
CA PHE A 162 13.47 -3.24 -25.31
C PHE A 162 13.00 -4.25 -24.25
N VAL A 163 12.09 -5.12 -24.65
CA VAL A 163 11.71 -6.33 -23.91
C VAL A 163 11.61 -7.52 -24.86
N ALA A 164 11.87 -8.72 -24.37
CA ALA A 164 11.62 -9.94 -25.14
C ALA A 164 11.23 -11.12 -24.22
N PRO A 165 10.32 -12.00 -24.68
CA PRO A 165 10.11 -13.27 -24.01
C PRO A 165 11.40 -14.12 -24.10
N TRP A 166 11.68 -14.89 -23.07
CA TRP A 166 12.84 -15.76 -22.98
C TRP A 166 12.50 -17.05 -22.23
N THR A 167 13.21 -18.12 -22.59
CA THR A 167 13.20 -19.42 -21.93
C THR A 167 14.64 -19.90 -21.71
N ALA A 168 14.85 -20.80 -20.76
CA ALA A 168 16.18 -21.38 -20.50
C ALA A 168 16.83 -22.04 -21.74
N GLY A 169 16.03 -22.46 -22.73
CA GLY A 169 16.52 -23.02 -23.99
C GLY A 169 17.15 -22.01 -24.94
N ASP A 170 16.96 -20.71 -24.70
CA ASP A 170 17.48 -19.62 -25.54
C ASP A 170 18.93 -19.24 -25.17
N VAL A 171 19.48 -19.81 -24.09
CA VAL A 171 20.90 -19.66 -23.72
C VAL A 171 21.73 -20.65 -24.54
N THR A 172 22.54 -20.11 -25.44
CA THR A 172 23.31 -20.86 -26.45
C THR A 172 24.82 -20.78 -26.24
N GLY A 173 25.29 -19.95 -25.30
CA GLY A 173 26.69 -19.77 -24.96
C GLY A 173 26.92 -19.49 -23.47
N PRO A 174 28.19 -19.35 -23.03
CA PRO A 174 28.53 -19.17 -21.62
C PRO A 174 28.15 -17.80 -21.04
N GLY A 175 27.90 -16.78 -21.89
CA GLY A 175 27.75 -15.39 -21.46
C GLY A 175 29.04 -14.85 -20.80
N GLY A 176 28.92 -13.78 -20.01
CA GLY A 176 30.01 -13.27 -19.18
C GLY A 176 30.61 -11.94 -19.63
N GLY A 177 30.24 -11.43 -20.81
CA GLY A 177 30.81 -10.22 -21.39
C GLY A 177 32.15 -10.46 -22.09
N VAL A 178 32.82 -9.38 -22.50
CA VAL A 178 34.09 -9.44 -23.23
C VAL A 178 35.28 -9.34 -22.26
N VAL A 179 36.02 -10.44 -22.13
CA VAL A 179 37.18 -10.55 -21.21
C VAL A 179 38.25 -9.49 -21.47
N ASP A 180 38.51 -9.16 -22.73
CA ASP A 180 39.50 -8.14 -23.13
C ASP A 180 39.06 -6.71 -22.74
N GLU A 181 37.77 -6.50 -22.46
CA GLU A 181 37.22 -5.24 -21.95
C GLU A 181 37.14 -5.21 -20.41
N GLY A 182 37.60 -6.29 -19.75
CA GLY A 182 37.62 -6.42 -18.29
C GLY A 182 36.24 -6.69 -17.68
N GLU A 183 35.32 -7.22 -18.47
CA GLU A 183 33.97 -7.56 -18.02
C GLU A 183 33.93 -8.89 -17.26
N ASP A 184 33.11 -8.91 -16.21
CA ASP A 184 32.77 -10.09 -15.42
C ASP A 184 31.28 -9.97 -15.08
N ILE A 185 30.45 -10.61 -15.91
CA ILE A 185 28.99 -10.46 -15.88
C ILE A 185 28.33 -11.77 -15.50
N GLU A 186 27.55 -11.76 -14.43
CA GLU A 186 26.77 -12.91 -14.00
C GLU A 186 25.31 -12.79 -14.47
N ALA A 187 24.78 -13.85 -15.08
CA ALA A 187 23.36 -13.95 -15.39
C ALA A 187 22.55 -14.33 -14.13
N VAL A 188 21.53 -13.54 -13.80
CA VAL A 188 20.71 -13.69 -12.58
C VAL A 188 19.23 -13.75 -12.95
N GLU A 189 18.66 -14.95 -12.86
CA GLU A 189 17.21 -15.15 -12.98
C GLU A 189 16.52 -14.87 -11.64
N LEU A 190 15.46 -14.05 -11.64
CA LEU A 190 14.69 -13.70 -10.45
C LEU A 190 13.18 -13.88 -10.68
N PRO A 191 12.42 -14.34 -9.67
CA PRO A 191 10.97 -14.14 -9.64
C PRO A 191 10.65 -12.65 -9.78
N PHE A 192 9.71 -12.31 -10.67
CA PHE A 192 9.37 -10.92 -10.97
C PHE A 192 8.92 -10.14 -9.72
N ASP A 193 8.13 -10.78 -8.87
CA ASP A 193 7.63 -10.18 -7.62
C ASP A 193 8.76 -9.98 -6.56
N GLU A 194 9.87 -10.73 -6.64
CA GLU A 194 11.09 -10.43 -5.85
C GLU A 194 11.83 -9.24 -6.47
N ALA A 195 12.03 -9.20 -7.79
CA ALA A 195 12.69 -8.08 -8.46
C ALA A 195 11.99 -6.74 -8.14
N LEU A 196 10.65 -6.69 -8.13
CA LEU A 196 9.92 -5.49 -7.71
C LEU A 196 10.12 -5.13 -6.24
N ARG A 197 10.20 -6.12 -5.34
CA ARG A 197 10.53 -5.87 -3.93
C ARG A 197 11.94 -5.32 -3.77
N MET A 198 12.90 -5.84 -4.55
CA MET A 198 14.27 -5.35 -4.57
C MET A 198 14.37 -3.91 -5.09
N VAL A 199 13.50 -3.50 -6.01
CA VAL A 199 13.36 -2.09 -6.39
C VAL A 199 12.84 -1.26 -5.20
N ALA A 200 11.80 -1.75 -4.51
CA ALA A 200 11.17 -1.02 -3.42
C ALA A 200 12.08 -0.84 -2.18
N ASP A 201 12.93 -1.83 -1.89
CA ASP A 201 13.85 -1.79 -0.74
C ASP A 201 15.28 -1.34 -1.09
N GLY A 202 15.53 -0.96 -2.35
CA GLY A 202 16.80 -0.38 -2.78
C GLY A 202 17.92 -1.39 -3.04
N ARG A 203 17.62 -2.69 -3.19
CA ARG A 203 18.57 -3.70 -3.68
C ARG A 203 18.78 -3.67 -5.20
N ILE A 204 17.81 -3.16 -5.96
CA ILE A 204 17.97 -2.80 -7.38
C ILE A 204 17.90 -1.28 -7.49
N VAL A 205 19.02 -0.68 -7.91
CA VAL A 205 19.20 0.79 -7.97
C VAL A 205 19.64 1.29 -9.34
N ASP A 206 19.68 0.41 -10.34
CA ASP A 206 19.99 0.80 -11.71
C ASP A 206 18.74 1.38 -12.41
N GLY A 207 18.85 2.60 -12.91
CA GLY A 207 17.71 3.37 -13.42
C GLY A 207 17.00 2.71 -14.60
N LYS A 208 17.75 2.19 -15.58
CA LYS A 208 17.16 1.53 -16.77
C LYS A 208 16.41 0.25 -16.38
N THR A 209 16.96 -0.49 -15.42
CA THR A 209 16.36 -1.71 -14.87
C THR A 209 15.08 -1.43 -14.12
N VAL A 210 15.10 -0.45 -13.20
CA VAL A 210 13.91 -0.01 -12.47
C VAL A 210 12.80 0.39 -13.45
N ILE A 211 13.14 1.17 -14.47
CA ILE A 211 12.19 1.61 -15.50
C ILE A 211 11.54 0.43 -16.23
N LEU A 212 12.32 -0.56 -16.67
CA LEU A 212 11.79 -1.74 -17.37
C LEU A 212 10.99 -2.67 -16.46
N LEU A 213 11.40 -2.86 -15.20
CA LEU A 213 10.64 -3.64 -14.22
C LEU A 213 9.28 -3.01 -13.92
N GLN A 214 9.24 -1.69 -13.74
CA GLN A 214 7.98 -0.97 -13.52
C GLN A 214 7.08 -1.01 -14.76
N TRP A 215 7.66 -0.86 -15.95
CA TRP A 215 6.90 -1.03 -17.19
C TRP A 215 6.33 -2.45 -17.32
N ALA A 216 7.12 -3.48 -16.99
CA ALA A 216 6.69 -4.87 -17.01
C ALA A 216 5.58 -5.15 -15.99
N ALA A 217 5.60 -4.51 -14.81
CA ALA A 217 4.51 -4.62 -13.82
C ALA A 217 3.18 -4.10 -14.39
N LEU A 218 3.23 -3.02 -15.18
CA LEU A 218 2.05 -2.40 -15.78
C LEU A 218 1.54 -3.14 -17.02
N ASN A 219 2.41 -3.84 -17.77
CA ASN A 219 2.09 -4.32 -19.12
C ASN A 219 2.23 -5.83 -19.33
N LEU A 220 3.05 -6.52 -18.54
CA LEU A 220 3.38 -7.94 -18.72
C LEU A 220 2.92 -8.81 -17.54
N PHE A 221 3.10 -8.31 -16.32
CA PHE A 221 2.81 -9.02 -15.09
C PHE A 221 1.74 -8.27 -14.29
N PRO A 222 0.47 -8.30 -14.73
CA PRO A 222 -0.60 -7.64 -14.00
C PRO A 222 -0.58 -8.10 -12.54
N ALA A 223 -0.74 -7.15 -11.62
CA ALA A 223 -0.84 -7.45 -10.21
C ALA A 223 -1.96 -8.51 -10.01
N PRO A 224 -1.75 -9.51 -9.14
CA PRO A 224 -2.84 -10.40 -8.78
C PRO A 224 -4.01 -9.54 -8.27
N PRO A 225 -5.26 -9.84 -8.66
CA PRO A 225 -6.39 -9.03 -8.25
C PRO A 225 -6.44 -8.88 -6.72
N SER A 226 -6.83 -7.70 -6.23
CA SER A 226 -7.06 -7.52 -4.79
C SER A 226 -8.21 -8.42 -4.33
N VAL A 227 -8.07 -9.00 -3.13
CA VAL A 227 -9.16 -9.72 -2.48
C VAL A 227 -10.20 -8.72 -1.98
N THR A 228 -11.46 -8.88 -2.41
CA THR A 228 -12.56 -7.96 -2.07
C THR A 228 -13.75 -8.72 -1.50
N VAL A 229 -14.54 -8.08 -0.63
CA VAL A 229 -15.85 -8.59 -0.18
C VAL A 229 -16.95 -7.83 -0.93
N ARG A 230 -17.87 -8.55 -1.59
CA ARG A 230 -18.96 -7.96 -2.37
C ARG A 230 -20.17 -8.88 -2.44
N ALA A 231 -21.32 -8.35 -2.82
CA ALA A 231 -22.47 -9.18 -3.20
C ALA A 231 -22.13 -10.12 -4.37
N ALA A 232 -22.68 -11.33 -4.33
CA ALA A 232 -22.59 -12.29 -5.41
C ALA A 232 -23.36 -11.81 -6.65
N ARG A 233 -22.78 -12.02 -7.84
CA ARG A 233 -23.41 -11.70 -9.12
C ARG A 233 -24.29 -12.87 -9.53
N MET A 234 -25.54 -12.86 -9.08
CA MET A 234 -26.52 -13.88 -9.41
C MET A 234 -27.24 -13.53 -10.73
N PRO A 235 -27.51 -14.51 -11.61
CA PRO A 235 -27.24 -15.95 -11.48
C PRO A 235 -25.84 -16.38 -11.93
N ASP A 236 -25.03 -15.46 -12.47
CA ASP A 236 -23.76 -15.76 -13.16
C ASP A 236 -22.75 -16.55 -12.31
N GLU A 237 -22.71 -16.31 -11.00
CA GLU A 237 -21.78 -16.95 -10.06
C GLU A 237 -22.31 -18.23 -9.40
N LEU A 238 -23.54 -18.67 -9.70
CA LEU A 238 -24.14 -19.87 -9.08
C LEU A 238 -23.27 -21.13 -9.19
N SER A 239 -22.65 -21.34 -10.35
CA SER A 239 -21.77 -22.49 -10.58
C SER A 239 -20.53 -22.45 -9.68
N GLU A 240 -19.92 -21.28 -9.52
CA GLU A 240 -18.74 -21.10 -8.66
C GLU A 240 -19.09 -21.22 -7.18
N LEU A 241 -20.23 -20.66 -6.75
CA LEU A 241 -20.73 -20.82 -5.39
C LEU A 241 -20.97 -22.31 -5.06
N THR A 242 -21.59 -23.04 -6.00
CA THR A 242 -21.84 -24.48 -5.84
C THR A 242 -20.55 -25.30 -5.80
N ARG A 243 -19.53 -24.91 -6.59
CA ARG A 243 -18.18 -25.51 -6.55
C ARG A 243 -17.55 -25.31 -5.18
N VAL A 244 -17.51 -24.07 -4.67
CA VAL A 244 -16.94 -23.75 -3.35
C VAL A 244 -17.65 -24.50 -2.24
N TRP A 245 -18.99 -24.58 -2.29
CA TRP A 245 -19.79 -25.38 -1.35
C TRP A 245 -19.37 -26.85 -1.37
N ARG A 246 -19.28 -27.46 -2.56
CA ARG A 246 -18.95 -28.88 -2.73
C ARG A 246 -17.56 -29.20 -2.19
N GLU A 247 -16.55 -28.43 -2.58
CA GLU A 247 -15.17 -28.57 -2.06
C GLU A 247 -15.14 -28.49 -0.53
N ALA A 248 -15.92 -27.57 0.03
CA ALA A 248 -15.98 -27.40 1.47
C ALA A 248 -16.67 -28.56 2.21
N VAL A 249 -17.77 -29.08 1.65
CA VAL A 249 -18.51 -30.20 2.21
C VAL A 249 -17.71 -31.50 2.10
N GLU A 250 -17.16 -31.81 0.94
CA GLU A 250 -16.37 -33.03 0.72
C GLU A 250 -15.14 -33.13 1.64
N ALA A 251 -14.57 -31.99 2.04
CA ALA A 251 -13.44 -31.96 2.96
C ALA A 251 -13.81 -32.00 4.46
N THR A 252 -15.05 -31.71 4.84
CA THR A 252 -15.43 -31.52 6.26
C THR A 252 -16.63 -32.34 6.72
N HIS A 253 -17.40 -32.93 5.80
CA HIS A 253 -18.61 -33.71 6.07
C HIS A 253 -18.40 -35.15 5.58
N ASP A 254 -17.40 -35.84 6.15
CA ASP A 254 -17.08 -37.24 5.87
C ASP A 254 -18.22 -38.23 6.18
N PHE A 255 -19.20 -37.78 6.94
CA PHE A 255 -20.42 -38.52 7.26
C PHE A 255 -21.49 -38.54 6.14
N LEU A 256 -21.34 -37.72 5.09
CA LEU A 256 -22.25 -37.71 3.94
C LEU A 256 -21.75 -38.65 2.84
N SER A 257 -22.66 -39.38 2.19
CA SER A 257 -22.31 -40.19 1.01
C SER A 257 -22.15 -39.33 -0.25
N ALA A 258 -21.50 -39.85 -1.28
CA ALA A 258 -21.36 -39.15 -2.56
C ALA A 258 -22.73 -38.81 -3.19
N ASP A 259 -23.73 -39.68 -3.01
CA ASP A 259 -25.10 -39.44 -3.47
C ASP A 259 -25.79 -38.33 -2.67
N ASP A 260 -25.55 -38.25 -1.35
CA ASP A 260 -26.04 -37.13 -0.52
C ASP A 260 -25.41 -35.80 -0.96
N VAL A 261 -24.09 -35.76 -1.19
CA VAL A 261 -23.41 -34.53 -1.65
C VAL A 261 -23.95 -34.10 -3.02
N ALA A 262 -24.19 -35.04 -3.93
CA ALA A 262 -24.77 -34.75 -5.24
C ALA A 262 -26.20 -34.19 -5.13
N TYR A 263 -27.03 -34.78 -4.26
CA TYR A 263 -28.39 -34.31 -3.98
C TYR A 263 -28.40 -32.89 -3.40
N TYR A 264 -27.62 -32.64 -2.34
CA TYR A 264 -27.57 -31.34 -1.69
C TYR A 264 -26.94 -30.26 -2.58
N ALA A 265 -25.94 -30.59 -3.41
CA ALA A 265 -25.38 -29.63 -4.37
C ALA A 265 -26.46 -29.07 -5.31
N GLU A 266 -27.37 -29.92 -5.78
CA GLU A 266 -28.45 -29.48 -6.66
C GLU A 266 -29.47 -28.60 -5.91
N GLN A 267 -29.80 -28.94 -4.67
CA GLN A 267 -30.68 -28.11 -3.83
C GLN A 267 -30.03 -26.75 -3.49
N VAL A 268 -28.73 -26.74 -3.18
CA VAL A 268 -27.96 -25.52 -2.93
C VAL A 268 -28.02 -24.60 -4.15
N ARG A 269 -27.82 -25.14 -5.34
CA ARG A 269 -27.83 -24.41 -6.61
C ARG A 269 -29.21 -23.88 -7.00
N THR A 270 -30.26 -24.68 -6.82
CA THR A 270 -31.60 -24.40 -7.39
C THR A 270 -32.59 -23.80 -6.40
N THR A 271 -32.42 -24.07 -5.10
CA THR A 271 -33.38 -23.71 -4.05
C THR A 271 -32.74 -22.79 -3.01
N TYR A 272 -31.61 -23.17 -2.42
CA TYR A 272 -31.09 -22.47 -1.23
C TYR A 272 -30.37 -21.16 -1.58
N LEU A 273 -29.34 -21.16 -2.42
CA LEU A 273 -28.61 -19.93 -2.77
C LEU A 273 -29.51 -18.83 -3.37
N PRO A 274 -30.49 -19.14 -4.25
CA PRO A 274 -31.43 -18.13 -4.76
C PRO A 274 -32.33 -17.49 -3.69
N ALA A 275 -32.52 -18.14 -2.54
CA ALA A 275 -33.35 -17.64 -1.45
C ALA A 275 -32.58 -16.77 -0.44
N LEU A 276 -31.26 -16.67 -0.55
CA LEU A 276 -30.39 -15.97 0.41
C LEU A 276 -29.84 -14.67 -0.17
N THR A 277 -29.51 -13.73 0.72
CA THR A 277 -28.56 -12.66 0.38
C THR A 277 -27.16 -13.23 0.45
N VAL A 278 -26.46 -13.32 -0.69
CA VAL A 278 -25.15 -13.98 -0.79
C VAL A 278 -24.05 -12.96 -1.04
N ASP A 279 -23.06 -12.93 -0.15
CA ASP A 279 -21.83 -12.16 -0.27
C ASP A 279 -20.65 -13.11 -0.52
N VAL A 280 -19.70 -12.68 -1.34
CA VAL A 280 -18.49 -13.43 -1.70
C VAL A 280 -17.24 -12.67 -1.32
N VAL A 281 -16.20 -13.43 -0.98
CA VAL A 281 -14.81 -12.95 -1.04
C VAL A 281 -14.23 -13.40 -2.37
N ALA A 282 -13.87 -12.44 -3.21
CA ALA A 282 -13.40 -12.69 -4.56
C ALA A 282 -12.02 -12.10 -4.81
N ARG A 283 -11.21 -12.81 -5.59
CA ARG A 283 -9.96 -12.34 -6.19
C ARG A 283 -10.18 -12.17 -7.69
N GLY A 284 -10.58 -10.97 -8.10
CA GLY A 284 -11.07 -10.76 -9.47
C GLY A 284 -12.38 -11.52 -9.66
N ASP A 285 -12.40 -12.46 -10.62
CA ASP A 285 -13.55 -13.33 -10.89
C ASP A 285 -13.50 -14.67 -10.14
N GLU A 286 -12.39 -15.01 -9.49
CA GLU A 286 -12.29 -16.21 -8.66
C GLU A 286 -13.01 -16.00 -7.32
N VAL A 287 -14.01 -16.84 -7.04
CA VAL A 287 -14.67 -16.88 -5.73
C VAL A 287 -13.85 -17.75 -4.77
N LEU A 288 -13.34 -17.14 -3.70
CA LEU A 288 -12.55 -17.81 -2.66
C LEU A 288 -13.42 -18.36 -1.51
N GLY A 289 -14.59 -17.78 -1.31
CA GLY A 289 -15.55 -18.16 -0.27
C GLY A 289 -16.83 -17.33 -0.37
N PHE A 290 -17.89 -17.80 0.26
CA PHE A 290 -19.17 -17.08 0.30
C PHE A 290 -19.89 -17.24 1.63
N ALA A 291 -20.78 -16.28 1.92
CA ALA A 291 -21.71 -16.30 3.03
C ALA A 291 -23.13 -16.03 2.51
N GLY A 292 -24.09 -16.87 2.91
CA GLY A 292 -25.51 -16.71 2.59
C GLY A 292 -26.29 -16.39 3.87
N VAL A 293 -27.07 -15.31 3.84
CA VAL A 293 -27.82 -14.82 5.00
C VAL A 293 -29.31 -14.68 4.66
N ASP A 294 -30.16 -15.12 5.59
CA ASP A 294 -31.60 -14.84 5.61
C ASP A 294 -31.95 -14.05 6.88
N GLY A 295 -32.31 -12.77 6.73
CA GLY A 295 -32.53 -11.87 7.86
C GLY A 295 -31.34 -11.81 8.83
N ASP A 296 -31.55 -12.32 10.05
CA ASP A 296 -30.57 -12.40 11.13
C ASP A 296 -29.90 -13.79 11.24
N ARG A 297 -30.05 -14.66 10.24
CA ARG A 297 -29.51 -16.01 10.26
C ARG A 297 -28.47 -16.21 9.16
N LEU A 298 -27.26 -16.57 9.57
CA LEU A 298 -26.20 -17.02 8.68
C LEU A 298 -26.47 -18.48 8.32
N GLU A 299 -27.13 -18.68 7.17
CA GLU A 299 -27.53 -20.01 6.69
C GLU A 299 -26.36 -20.76 6.04
N MET A 300 -25.43 -20.04 5.43
CA MET A 300 -24.28 -20.63 4.74
C MET A 300 -23.01 -19.81 4.97
N LEU A 301 -21.90 -20.48 5.25
CA LEU A 301 -20.56 -19.87 5.24
C LEU A 301 -19.53 -20.92 4.83
N PHE A 302 -18.99 -20.79 3.61
CA PHE A 302 -18.07 -21.76 3.04
C PHE A 302 -16.83 -21.08 2.47
N VAL A 303 -15.67 -21.72 2.65
CA VAL A 303 -14.38 -21.26 2.16
C VAL A 303 -13.79 -22.36 1.30
N GLY A 304 -13.41 -22.02 0.06
CA GLY A 304 -12.80 -22.95 -0.87
C GLY A 304 -11.47 -23.50 -0.35
N ASP A 305 -11.10 -24.69 -0.81
CA ASP A 305 -9.94 -25.43 -0.28
C ASP A 305 -8.64 -24.61 -0.33
N ARG A 306 -8.42 -23.90 -1.45
CA ARG A 306 -7.23 -23.07 -1.70
C ARG A 306 -7.17 -21.79 -0.83
N ALA A 307 -8.27 -21.43 -0.18
CA ALA A 307 -8.39 -20.20 0.60
C ALA A 307 -8.51 -20.46 2.12
N ARG A 308 -8.49 -21.71 2.58
CA ARG A 308 -8.56 -22.04 4.01
C ARG A 308 -7.34 -21.49 4.77
N GLY A 309 -7.58 -21.03 5.99
CA GLY A 309 -6.52 -20.47 6.86
C GLY A 309 -6.00 -19.09 6.44
N THR A 310 -6.51 -18.49 5.36
CA THR A 310 -6.03 -17.19 4.84
C THR A 310 -6.80 -15.98 5.40
N GLY A 311 -7.83 -16.21 6.23
CA GLY A 311 -8.68 -15.16 6.79
C GLY A 311 -9.99 -14.92 6.02
N VAL A 312 -10.22 -15.56 4.87
CA VAL A 312 -11.45 -15.40 4.06
C VAL A 312 -12.75 -15.63 4.86
N GLY A 313 -12.82 -16.69 5.66
CA GLY A 313 -13.99 -16.94 6.51
C GLY A 313 -14.25 -15.84 7.54
N THR A 314 -13.19 -15.22 8.06
CA THR A 314 -13.30 -14.06 8.96
C THR A 314 -13.84 -12.84 8.21
N MET A 315 -13.34 -12.55 7.00
CA MET A 315 -13.80 -11.42 6.19
C MET A 315 -15.31 -11.52 5.88
N LEU A 316 -15.77 -12.73 5.51
CA LEU A 316 -17.18 -13.02 5.25
C LEU A 316 -18.05 -12.83 6.50
N LEU A 317 -17.61 -13.39 7.63
CA LEU A 317 -18.35 -13.29 8.87
C LEU A 317 -18.43 -11.84 9.37
N ASP A 318 -17.31 -11.10 9.31
CA ASP A 318 -17.29 -9.70 9.70
C ASP A 318 -18.22 -8.87 8.81
N HIS A 319 -18.25 -9.16 7.50
CA HIS A 319 -19.20 -8.53 6.59
C HIS A 319 -20.66 -8.83 6.96
N ALA A 320 -20.99 -10.10 7.23
CA ALA A 320 -22.33 -10.51 7.65
C ALA A 320 -22.79 -9.80 8.95
N ARG A 321 -21.85 -9.41 9.83
CA ARG A 321 -22.13 -8.73 11.11
C ARG A 321 -22.27 -7.21 11.02
N ARG A 322 -21.71 -6.56 9.99
CA ARG A 322 -21.51 -5.08 9.94
C ARG A 322 -22.78 -4.26 10.20
N ASN A 323 -23.96 -4.79 9.89
CA ASN A 323 -25.24 -4.08 10.07
C ASN A 323 -26.28 -4.85 10.90
N ARG A 324 -25.87 -5.81 11.74
CA ARG A 324 -26.79 -6.64 12.53
C ARG A 324 -26.52 -6.54 14.03
N GLU A 325 -27.59 -6.42 14.81
CA GLU A 325 -27.54 -6.49 16.28
C GLU A 325 -27.46 -7.92 16.79
N ARG A 326 -27.84 -8.88 15.96
CA ARG A 326 -27.86 -10.30 16.28
C ARG A 326 -27.56 -11.10 15.02
N LEU A 327 -26.85 -12.21 15.17
CA LEU A 327 -26.62 -13.16 14.10
C LEU A 327 -26.74 -14.57 14.68
N LEU A 328 -27.63 -15.38 14.10
CA LEU A 328 -27.83 -16.78 14.43
C LEU A 328 -27.07 -17.65 13.44
N VAL A 329 -26.49 -18.74 13.91
CA VAL A 329 -25.89 -19.75 13.05
C VAL A 329 -26.13 -21.13 13.63
N ASP A 330 -26.47 -22.07 12.75
CA ASP A 330 -26.62 -23.48 13.08
C ASP A 330 -25.41 -24.23 12.52
N VAL A 331 -24.83 -25.11 13.35
CA VAL A 331 -23.63 -25.87 12.99
C VAL A 331 -23.83 -27.33 13.33
N ASN A 332 -23.51 -28.22 12.39
CA ASN A 332 -23.47 -29.67 12.65
C ASN A 332 -22.49 -29.96 13.81
N GLU A 333 -22.95 -30.66 14.85
CA GLU A 333 -22.14 -31.02 16.02
C GLU A 333 -20.87 -31.81 15.63
N GLN A 334 -20.95 -32.55 14.53
CA GLN A 334 -19.87 -33.33 13.93
C GLN A 334 -18.79 -32.47 13.25
N ASN A 335 -18.98 -31.14 13.15
CA ASN A 335 -17.99 -30.21 12.61
C ASN A 335 -17.36 -29.34 13.73
N PRO A 336 -16.44 -29.91 14.54
CA PRO A 336 -15.82 -29.19 15.66
C PRO A 336 -14.97 -28.00 15.20
N SER A 337 -14.48 -28.01 13.96
CA SER A 337 -13.72 -26.90 13.37
C SER A 337 -14.59 -25.67 13.19
N ALA A 338 -15.77 -25.83 12.59
CA ALA A 338 -16.74 -24.75 12.42
C ALA A 338 -17.26 -24.24 13.78
N HIS A 339 -17.59 -25.16 14.70
CA HIS A 339 -18.01 -24.78 16.04
C HIS A 339 -16.94 -23.93 16.76
N ALA A 340 -15.69 -24.37 16.78
CA ALA A 340 -14.58 -23.63 17.37
C ALA A 340 -14.30 -22.30 16.65
N PHE A 341 -14.50 -22.24 15.33
CA PHE A 341 -14.41 -20.99 14.56
C PHE A 341 -15.38 -19.94 15.10
N TYR A 342 -16.66 -20.27 15.24
CA TYR A 342 -17.70 -19.34 15.70
C TYR A 342 -17.51 -18.94 17.18
N LEU A 343 -17.19 -19.88 18.07
CA LEU A 343 -16.93 -19.55 19.48
C LEU A 343 -15.78 -18.54 19.65
N ARG A 344 -14.67 -18.73 18.91
CA ARG A 344 -13.54 -17.78 18.90
C ARG A 344 -13.91 -16.39 18.36
N ARG A 345 -15.04 -16.28 17.66
CA ARG A 345 -15.55 -15.04 17.08
C ARG A 345 -16.68 -14.44 17.91
N GLY A 346 -16.92 -14.94 19.12
CA GLY A 346 -17.86 -14.36 20.07
C GLY A 346 -19.30 -14.88 19.97
N PHE A 347 -19.55 -15.94 19.20
CA PHE A 347 -20.82 -16.65 19.29
C PHE A 347 -20.91 -17.43 20.61
N ARG A 348 -22.11 -17.57 21.15
CA ARG A 348 -22.44 -18.37 22.34
C ARG A 348 -23.43 -19.46 21.92
N GLN A 349 -23.24 -20.67 22.45
CA GLN A 349 -24.21 -21.75 22.24
C GLN A 349 -25.45 -21.52 23.08
N VAL A 350 -26.62 -21.45 22.42
CA VAL A 350 -27.93 -21.20 23.04
C VAL A 350 -28.84 -22.42 23.00
N GLY A 351 -28.51 -23.44 22.21
CA GLY A 351 -29.30 -24.67 22.14
C GLY A 351 -28.62 -25.81 21.38
N ARG A 352 -29.31 -26.96 21.35
CA ARG A 352 -28.94 -28.15 20.59
C ARG A 352 -30.20 -28.91 20.18
N SER A 353 -30.26 -29.39 18.94
CA SER A 353 -31.28 -30.31 18.42
C SER A 353 -30.68 -31.68 18.15
N GLU A 354 -31.44 -32.77 18.38
CA GLU A 354 -30.98 -34.14 18.14
C GLU A 354 -30.95 -34.54 16.66
N THR A 355 -31.75 -33.85 15.84
CA THR A 355 -31.86 -34.08 14.40
C THR A 355 -31.69 -32.77 13.62
N ASP A 356 -31.41 -32.88 12.32
CA ASP A 356 -31.42 -31.76 11.40
C ASP A 356 -32.85 -31.34 10.99
N GLY A 357 -32.97 -30.38 10.08
CA GLY A 357 -34.26 -29.87 9.57
C GLY A 357 -35.08 -30.91 8.79
N ASP A 358 -34.44 -31.98 8.29
CA ASP A 358 -35.08 -33.09 7.58
C ASP A 358 -35.40 -34.29 8.50
N GLY A 359 -35.11 -34.16 9.81
CA GLY A 359 -35.32 -35.21 10.81
C GLY A 359 -34.28 -36.33 10.78
N ARG A 360 -33.14 -36.14 10.09
CA ARG A 360 -32.02 -37.09 10.08
C ARG A 360 -31.22 -36.98 11.38
N PRO A 361 -30.53 -38.05 11.83
CA PRO A 361 -29.79 -38.08 13.10
C PRO A 361 -28.44 -37.33 13.00
N PHE A 362 -28.48 -36.08 12.58
CA PHE A 362 -27.36 -35.15 12.53
C PHE A 362 -27.61 -34.01 13.52
N PRO A 363 -27.16 -34.13 14.79
CA PRO A 363 -27.37 -33.09 15.79
C PRO A 363 -26.84 -31.71 15.36
N ILE A 364 -27.65 -30.69 15.64
CA ILE A 364 -27.36 -29.28 15.31
C ILE A 364 -27.11 -28.49 16.58
N LEU A 365 -26.03 -27.73 16.63
CA LEU A 365 -25.75 -26.74 17.67
C LEU A 365 -26.28 -25.38 17.23
N HIS A 366 -27.10 -24.76 18.06
CA HIS A 366 -27.64 -23.42 17.82
C HIS A 366 -26.75 -22.39 18.49
N LEU A 367 -26.14 -21.52 17.69
CA LEU A 367 -25.21 -20.49 18.15
C LEU A 367 -25.80 -19.10 17.88
N GLU A 368 -25.58 -18.20 18.82
CA GLU A 368 -26.02 -16.81 18.75
C GLU A 368 -24.83 -15.89 18.98
N TRP A 369 -24.66 -14.94 18.07
CA TRP A 369 -23.85 -13.76 18.28
C TRP A 369 -24.80 -12.60 18.50
N MET A 370 -24.62 -11.91 19.62
CA MET A 370 -25.22 -10.60 19.83
C MET A 370 -24.13 -9.59 19.57
N ARG A 371 -24.46 -8.53 18.84
CA ARG A 371 -23.68 -7.32 18.82
C ARG A 371 -23.56 -6.88 20.28
N ASP A 372 -22.34 -6.82 20.79
CA ASP A 372 -22.12 -6.12 22.04
C ASP A 372 -22.70 -4.73 21.83
N ALA A 373 -23.58 -4.27 22.73
CA ALA A 373 -23.99 -2.88 22.68
C ALA A 373 -22.69 -2.08 22.63
N GLY A 374 -22.53 -1.22 21.61
CA GLY A 374 -21.32 -0.40 21.46
C GLY A 374 -21.00 0.32 22.77
N VAL A 375 -19.83 0.94 22.88
CA VAL A 375 -19.37 1.60 24.12
C VAL A 375 -20.39 2.66 24.57
N VAL A 376 -21.36 2.24 25.37
CA VAL A 376 -22.40 3.05 25.98
C VAL A 376 -21.99 3.15 27.43
N LEU A 377 -21.24 4.19 27.72
CA LEU A 377 -20.77 4.49 29.04
C LEU A 377 -21.74 5.46 29.69
N THR A 378 -22.10 5.17 30.92
CA THR A 378 -22.88 6.07 31.76
C THR A 378 -22.02 6.49 32.94
N THR A 379 -22.11 7.77 33.24
CA THR A 379 -21.50 8.40 34.40
C THR A 379 -22.61 9.08 35.18
N ASP A 380 -22.27 9.76 36.28
CA ASP A 380 -23.26 10.45 37.10
C ASP A 380 -24.03 11.53 36.30
N ARG A 381 -23.39 12.15 35.31
CA ARG A 381 -23.99 13.27 34.55
C ARG A 381 -24.06 13.03 33.04
N LEU A 382 -23.26 12.12 32.51
CA LEU A 382 -23.04 11.99 31.08
C LEU A 382 -23.37 10.59 30.58
N ARG A 383 -23.91 10.55 29.37
CA ARG A 383 -23.93 9.37 28.51
C ARG A 383 -22.89 9.56 27.41
N ILE A 384 -22.02 8.57 27.22
CA ILE A 384 -21.02 8.54 26.17
C ILE A 384 -21.34 7.33 25.29
N ALA A 385 -21.66 7.56 24.03
CA ALA A 385 -22.09 6.52 23.09
C ALA A 385 -21.61 6.83 21.67
N PRO A 386 -21.52 5.85 20.75
CA PRO A 386 -21.24 6.13 19.34
C PRO A 386 -22.12 7.26 18.79
N LEU A 387 -21.51 8.21 18.10
CA LEU A 387 -22.21 9.39 17.60
C LEU A 387 -23.11 9.00 16.42
N GLU A 388 -24.39 9.31 16.53
CA GLU A 388 -25.39 8.92 15.54
C GLU A 388 -25.52 9.95 14.43
N VAL A 389 -25.87 9.49 13.23
CA VAL A 389 -26.12 10.37 12.07
C VAL A 389 -27.21 11.41 12.37
N ALA A 390 -28.19 11.06 13.20
CA ALA A 390 -29.23 11.97 13.67
C ALA A 390 -28.70 13.18 14.46
N GLN A 391 -27.50 13.06 15.05
CA GLN A 391 -26.85 14.11 15.84
C GLN A 391 -25.90 14.97 15.00
N ALA A 392 -25.79 14.73 13.69
CA ALA A 392 -24.83 15.41 12.81
C ALA A 392 -24.99 16.94 12.81
N ALA A 393 -26.22 17.45 12.91
CA ALA A 393 -26.47 18.90 12.97
C ALA A 393 -25.90 19.53 14.25
N GLU A 394 -26.11 18.90 15.42
CA GLU A 394 -25.54 19.37 16.70
C GLU A 394 -24.02 19.22 16.72
N PHE A 395 -23.50 18.16 16.10
CA PHE A 395 -22.07 17.90 15.94
C PHE A 395 -21.37 19.00 15.13
N VAL A 396 -21.95 19.39 13.99
CA VAL A 396 -21.45 20.49 13.16
C VAL A 396 -21.54 21.83 13.88
N ALA A 397 -22.60 22.04 14.68
CA ALA A 397 -22.87 23.32 15.32
C ALA A 397 -21.72 23.82 16.21
N TYR A 398 -21.05 22.94 16.97
CA TYR A 398 -19.89 23.36 17.77
C TYR A 398 -18.57 23.26 17.02
N ARG A 399 -18.45 22.38 16.01
CA ARG A 399 -17.22 22.21 15.22
C ARG A 399 -16.90 23.40 14.32
N THR A 400 -17.92 24.15 13.91
CA THR A 400 -17.79 25.37 13.10
C THR A 400 -17.47 26.62 13.93
N ILE A 401 -17.43 26.52 15.26
CA ILE A 401 -17.07 27.65 16.13
C ILE A 401 -15.55 27.88 16.04
N PRO A 402 -15.07 29.09 15.70
CA PRO A 402 -13.64 29.35 15.47
C PRO A 402 -12.72 28.96 16.63
N GLU A 403 -13.17 29.15 17.88
CA GLU A 403 -12.36 28.80 19.07
C GLU A 403 -12.19 27.29 19.26
N VAL A 404 -13.13 26.49 18.74
CA VAL A 404 -13.07 25.02 18.74
C VAL A 404 -12.23 24.55 17.56
N ALA A 405 -12.56 25.00 16.35
CA ALA A 405 -11.87 24.62 15.11
C ALA A 405 -10.38 25.00 15.11
N ARG A 406 -9.97 26.01 15.89
CA ARG A 406 -8.57 26.43 16.01
C ARG A 406 -7.61 25.29 16.37
N TRP A 407 -8.05 24.30 17.14
CA TRP A 407 -7.21 23.21 17.64
C TRP A 407 -7.42 21.88 16.91
N GLN A 408 -8.16 21.90 15.81
CA GLN A 408 -8.66 20.69 15.17
C GLN A 408 -8.25 20.64 13.70
N SER A 409 -8.16 19.43 13.15
CA SER A 409 -7.77 19.22 11.74
C SER A 409 -8.76 19.76 10.71
N TRP A 410 -9.98 20.10 11.14
CA TRP A 410 -11.01 20.75 10.31
C TRP A 410 -11.05 22.27 10.52
N ASP A 411 -11.70 22.99 9.60
CA ASP A 411 -11.92 24.43 9.71
C ASP A 411 -13.40 24.81 9.91
N VAL A 412 -13.67 26.11 10.00
CA VAL A 412 -15.00 26.68 10.28
C VAL A 412 -16.01 26.43 9.15
N ASP A 413 -15.56 25.95 7.99
CA ASP A 413 -16.37 25.54 6.85
C ASP A 413 -16.84 24.08 6.89
N TYR A 414 -16.53 23.34 7.98
CA TYR A 414 -16.98 21.96 8.18
C TYR A 414 -18.50 21.83 8.05
N SER A 415 -18.94 21.10 7.02
CA SER A 415 -20.35 21.07 6.60
C SER A 415 -21.12 19.86 7.16
N LEU A 416 -22.45 19.88 6.99
CA LEU A 416 -23.28 18.72 7.28
C LEU A 416 -22.91 17.52 6.40
N ASP A 417 -22.58 17.75 5.13
CA ASP A 417 -22.18 16.67 4.23
C ASP A 417 -20.87 16.03 4.67
N ASP A 418 -19.90 16.82 5.16
CA ASP A 418 -18.65 16.31 5.73
C ASP A 418 -18.92 15.45 6.97
N ALA A 419 -19.83 15.89 7.84
CA ALA A 419 -20.24 15.12 9.02
C ALA A 419 -20.94 13.81 8.64
N LEU A 420 -21.85 13.82 7.66
CA LEU A 420 -22.53 12.61 7.19
C LEU A 420 -21.56 11.62 6.55
N ALA A 421 -20.62 12.11 5.73
CA ALA A 421 -19.58 11.29 5.11
C ALA A 421 -18.61 10.71 6.14
N TYR A 422 -18.29 11.48 7.19
CA TYR A 422 -17.41 11.05 8.27
C TYR A 422 -18.07 10.02 9.19
N LEU A 423 -19.31 10.26 9.63
CA LEU A 423 -20.02 9.43 10.60
C LEU A 423 -20.68 8.20 9.97
N GLY A 424 -21.08 8.28 8.70
CA GLY A 424 -21.77 7.21 7.98
C GLY A 424 -21.10 5.85 8.07
N PRO A 425 -19.82 5.70 7.69
CA PRO A 425 -19.10 4.43 7.67
C PRO A 425 -18.55 3.98 9.04
N MET A 426 -18.69 4.78 10.10
CA MET A 426 -18.04 4.48 11.38
C MET A 426 -18.62 3.24 12.08
N PRO A 427 -17.76 2.39 12.68
CA PRO A 427 -18.21 1.28 13.50
C PRO A 427 -18.90 1.80 14.76
N ARG A 428 -20.10 1.28 15.07
CA ARG A 428 -20.89 1.64 16.27
C ARG A 428 -21.07 0.48 17.25
N ALA A 429 -20.61 -0.71 16.86
CA ALA A 429 -20.91 -1.98 17.54
C ALA A 429 -19.91 -2.32 18.65
N SER A 430 -18.69 -1.79 18.61
CA SER A 430 -17.63 -2.15 19.54
C SER A 430 -16.63 -1.01 19.61
N LEU A 431 -15.65 -1.12 20.50
CA LEU A 431 -14.41 -0.34 20.38
C LEU A 431 -13.80 -0.52 18.97
N PRO A 432 -13.07 0.49 18.46
CA PRO A 432 -12.50 0.45 17.12
C PRO A 432 -11.58 -0.76 16.92
N ALA A 433 -11.69 -1.40 15.75
CA ALA A 433 -10.76 -2.45 15.36
C ALA A 433 -9.40 -1.84 14.96
N SER A 434 -8.42 -2.71 14.71
CA SER A 434 -7.06 -2.30 14.33
C SER A 434 -7.07 -1.38 13.10
N GLY A 435 -6.57 -0.15 13.26
CA GLY A 435 -6.54 0.90 12.24
C GLY A 435 -7.78 1.79 12.16
N GLU A 436 -8.85 1.48 12.90
CA GLU A 436 -10.14 2.17 12.78
C GLU A 436 -10.29 3.33 13.78
N TRP A 437 -11.01 4.36 13.33
CA TRP A 437 -11.50 5.47 14.17
C TRP A 437 -12.94 5.22 14.60
N GLN A 438 -13.26 5.65 15.81
CA GLN A 438 -14.63 5.73 16.33
C GLN A 438 -14.85 7.08 17.02
N GLN A 439 -15.99 7.71 16.72
CA GLN A 439 -16.43 8.94 17.35
C GLN A 439 -17.54 8.65 18.37
N LEU A 440 -17.31 9.01 19.63
CA LEU A 440 -18.28 8.87 20.71
C LEU A 440 -18.85 10.24 21.08
N GLY A 441 -20.17 10.43 20.98
CA GLY A 441 -20.86 11.62 21.44
C GLY A 441 -21.01 11.65 22.97
N ILE A 442 -20.84 12.82 23.56
CA ILE A 442 -21.05 13.08 24.98
C ILE A 442 -22.39 13.82 25.12
N THR A 443 -23.39 13.20 25.73
CA THR A 443 -24.68 13.83 25.99
C THR A 443 -24.96 13.97 27.47
N ASP A 444 -25.74 15.00 27.85
CA ASP A 444 -26.29 15.11 29.20
C ASP A 444 -27.56 14.26 29.39
N ALA A 445 -28.18 14.36 30.57
CA ALA A 445 -29.40 13.64 30.93
C ALA A 445 -30.60 14.00 30.06
N ASP A 446 -30.62 15.20 29.48
CA ASP A 446 -31.69 15.67 28.58
C ASP A 446 -31.43 15.27 27.11
N GLY A 447 -30.27 14.65 26.84
CA GLY A 447 -29.86 14.16 25.52
C GLY A 447 -29.14 15.20 24.67
N ALA A 448 -28.85 16.40 25.19
CA ALA A 448 -28.17 17.44 24.42
C ALA A 448 -26.69 17.07 24.19
N LEU A 449 -26.20 17.22 22.96
CA LEU A 449 -24.81 16.92 22.61
C LEU A 449 -23.87 18.00 23.14
N LEU A 450 -23.01 17.62 24.09
CA LEU A 450 -22.04 18.50 24.74
C LEU A 450 -20.65 18.50 24.06
N GLY A 451 -20.38 17.51 23.24
CA GLY A 451 -19.08 17.30 22.60
C GLY A 451 -18.86 15.85 22.19
N ASP A 452 -17.60 15.48 21.96
CA ASP A 452 -17.21 14.17 21.47
C ASP A 452 -15.83 13.71 21.99
N VAL A 453 -15.66 12.39 22.07
CA VAL A 453 -14.38 11.71 22.26
C VAL A 453 -14.07 10.90 21.00
N ALA A 454 -12.91 11.13 20.40
CA ALA A 454 -12.40 10.33 19.31
C ALA A 454 -11.51 9.22 19.88
N VAL A 455 -11.65 8.00 19.37
CA VAL A 455 -10.84 6.84 19.75
C VAL A 455 -10.32 6.18 18.48
N HIS A 456 -9.03 5.91 18.42
CA HIS A 456 -8.38 5.19 17.33
C HIS A 456 -7.54 4.05 17.88
N ARG A 457 -7.54 2.89 17.22
CA ARG A 457 -6.65 1.79 17.57
C ARG A 457 -5.55 1.72 16.53
N LEU A 458 -4.29 1.87 16.94
CA LEU A 458 -3.16 1.84 16.01
C LEU A 458 -3.02 0.46 15.35
N ALA A 459 -2.71 0.45 14.06
CA ALA A 459 -2.61 -0.79 13.26
C ALA A 459 -1.25 -1.48 13.42
N ASP A 460 -0.18 -0.70 13.52
CA ASP A 460 1.21 -1.12 13.66
C ASP A 460 1.58 -1.45 15.11
N GLN A 461 0.84 -0.89 16.08
CA GLN A 461 1.06 -1.09 17.51
C GLN A 461 -0.21 -1.63 18.19
N PRO A 462 -0.47 -2.95 18.07
CA PRO A 462 -1.60 -3.59 18.73
C PRO A 462 -1.65 -3.27 20.23
N ALA A 463 -2.85 -3.04 20.76
CA ALA A 463 -3.11 -2.62 22.14
C ALA A 463 -2.66 -1.19 22.50
N THR A 464 -2.30 -0.36 21.51
CA THR A 464 -2.19 1.10 21.69
C THR A 464 -3.41 1.79 21.09
N PHE A 465 -4.02 2.67 21.88
CA PHE A 465 -5.13 3.51 21.44
C PHE A 465 -4.72 4.98 21.45
N GLU A 466 -5.17 5.73 20.47
CA GLU A 466 -5.11 7.19 20.46
C GLU A 466 -6.48 7.76 20.84
N VAL A 467 -6.49 8.82 21.64
CA VAL A 467 -7.72 9.51 22.05
C VAL A 467 -7.64 11.01 21.86
N GLY A 468 -8.77 11.60 21.47
CA GLY A 468 -8.99 13.04 21.39
C GLY A 468 -10.31 13.41 22.06
N VAL A 469 -10.44 14.66 22.53
CA VAL A 469 -11.69 15.16 23.11
C VAL A 469 -11.96 16.58 22.67
N THR A 470 -13.20 16.84 22.28
CA THR A 470 -13.68 18.16 21.85
C THR A 470 -14.99 18.46 22.54
N LEU A 471 -15.16 19.70 23.01
CA LEU A 471 -16.38 20.12 23.71
C LEU A 471 -16.95 21.39 23.09
N ALA A 472 -18.27 21.45 23.03
CA ALA A 472 -18.99 22.67 22.79
C ALA A 472 -18.63 23.72 23.86
N PRO A 473 -18.53 25.02 23.53
CA PRO A 473 -18.16 26.06 24.48
C PRO A 473 -19.02 26.08 25.76
N SER A 474 -20.33 25.81 25.62
CA SER A 474 -21.30 25.71 26.72
C SER A 474 -21.02 24.56 27.72
N ALA A 475 -20.23 23.57 27.31
CA ALA A 475 -19.84 22.42 28.13
C ALA A 475 -18.43 22.56 28.74
N GLN A 476 -17.64 23.53 28.30
CA GLN A 476 -16.28 23.74 28.80
C GLN A 476 -16.27 24.27 30.24
N GLY A 477 -15.18 24.01 30.98
CA GLY A 477 -15.02 24.44 32.38
C GLY A 477 -15.88 23.71 33.41
N ARG A 478 -16.75 22.78 33.01
CA ARG A 478 -17.71 22.06 33.89
C ARG A 478 -17.27 20.65 34.31
N GLY A 479 -16.04 20.27 33.95
CA GLY A 479 -15.47 18.93 34.20
C GLY A 479 -15.91 17.85 33.21
N VAL A 480 -16.71 18.19 32.19
CA VAL A 480 -17.29 17.24 31.22
C VAL A 480 -16.21 16.39 30.53
N ALA A 481 -15.14 17.03 30.03
CA ALA A 481 -14.07 16.30 29.33
C ALA A 481 -13.34 15.30 30.25
N ALA A 482 -13.10 15.66 31.52
CA ALA A 482 -12.43 14.78 32.46
C ALA A 482 -13.30 13.55 32.81
N GLU A 483 -14.60 13.77 33.00
CA GLU A 483 -15.57 12.71 33.29
C GLU A 483 -15.74 11.78 32.08
N ALA A 484 -15.97 12.32 30.89
CA ALA A 484 -16.15 11.55 29.66
C ALA A 484 -14.88 10.78 29.28
N LEU A 485 -13.73 11.45 29.20
CA LEU A 485 -12.48 10.80 28.83
C LEU A 485 -12.05 9.79 29.91
N GLY A 486 -12.29 10.07 31.19
CA GLY A 486 -12.05 9.12 32.27
C GLY A 486 -12.90 7.84 32.16
N ALA A 487 -14.16 7.95 31.74
CA ALA A 487 -15.00 6.80 31.46
C ALA A 487 -14.48 5.98 30.28
N VAL A 488 -14.10 6.66 29.18
CA VAL A 488 -13.54 6.00 27.99
C VAL A 488 -12.24 5.29 28.32
N LEU A 489 -11.33 5.91 29.07
CA LEU A 489 -10.08 5.28 29.50
C LEU A 489 -10.33 4.03 30.35
N ARG A 490 -11.31 4.08 31.26
CA ARG A 490 -11.69 2.90 32.05
C ARG A 490 -12.10 1.75 31.14
N GLU A 491 -12.92 2.01 30.13
CA GLU A 491 -13.37 1.00 29.18
C GLU A 491 -12.22 0.45 28.34
N LEU A 492 -11.36 1.33 27.82
CA LEU A 492 -10.19 0.93 27.01
C LEU A 492 -9.25 0.00 27.78
N PHE A 493 -8.96 0.31 29.05
CA PHE A 493 -8.08 -0.53 29.88
C PHE A 493 -8.77 -1.78 30.43
N ALA A 494 -10.05 -1.70 30.81
CA ALA A 494 -10.76 -2.82 31.44
C ALA A 494 -11.26 -3.87 30.42
N VAL A 495 -11.75 -3.41 29.27
CA VAL A 495 -12.42 -4.24 28.26
C VAL A 495 -11.67 -4.21 26.93
N GLY A 496 -11.19 -3.03 26.52
CA GLY A 496 -10.51 -2.84 25.23
C GLY A 496 -9.12 -3.48 25.10
N GLY A 497 -8.58 -4.00 26.21
CA GLY A 497 -7.24 -4.60 26.24
C GLY A 497 -6.13 -3.60 25.93
N ALA A 498 -6.34 -2.31 26.23
CA ALA A 498 -5.31 -1.30 26.03
C ALA A 498 -4.12 -1.58 26.94
N HIS A 499 -2.93 -1.70 26.35
CA HIS A 499 -1.67 -1.61 27.08
C HIS A 499 -1.30 -0.14 27.32
N ARG A 500 -1.62 0.71 26.34
CA ARG A 500 -1.21 2.11 26.26
C ARG A 500 -2.30 2.95 25.62
N VAL A 501 -2.51 4.15 26.13
CA VAL A 501 -3.33 5.18 25.49
C VAL A 501 -2.46 6.41 25.26
N ILE A 502 -2.49 6.96 24.05
CA ILE A 502 -1.76 8.17 23.65
C ILE A 502 -2.73 9.30 23.30
N ALA A 503 -2.25 10.53 23.38
CA ALA A 503 -2.95 11.71 22.90
C ALA A 503 -1.92 12.73 22.38
N PHE A 504 -2.31 13.49 21.36
CA PHE A 504 -1.52 14.60 20.84
C PHE A 504 -2.20 15.93 21.14
N SER A 505 -1.40 16.96 21.39
CA SER A 505 -1.90 18.31 21.60
C SER A 505 -0.92 19.35 21.09
N ASP A 506 -1.42 20.42 20.48
CA ASP A 506 -0.63 21.64 20.30
C ASP A 506 -0.15 22.16 21.66
N ALA A 507 1.15 22.43 21.80
CA ALA A 507 1.76 22.87 23.06
C ALA A 507 1.18 24.20 23.60
N ARG A 508 0.48 24.98 22.76
CA ARG A 508 -0.22 26.21 23.13
C ARG A 508 -1.60 25.95 23.75
N ASN A 509 -2.14 24.74 23.61
CA ASN A 509 -3.43 24.35 24.18
C ASN A 509 -3.29 23.92 25.66
N GLU A 510 -3.04 24.89 26.54
CA GLU A 510 -2.90 24.60 27.97
C GLU A 510 -4.10 23.91 28.63
N PRO A 511 -5.38 24.19 28.24
CA PRO A 511 -6.52 23.47 28.79
C PRO A 511 -6.44 21.96 28.62
N VAL A 512 -6.05 21.48 27.42
CA VAL A 512 -5.95 20.03 27.16
C VAL A 512 -4.73 19.42 27.88
N ALA A 513 -3.61 20.14 27.96
CA ALA A 513 -2.44 19.70 28.73
C ALA A 513 -2.78 19.51 30.23
N ARG A 514 -3.53 20.45 30.82
CA ARG A 514 -4.03 20.34 32.20
C ARG A 514 -5.05 19.21 32.38
N LEU A 515 -5.82 18.88 31.36
CA LEU A 515 -6.76 17.76 31.37
C LEU A 515 -6.01 16.42 31.36
N LEU A 516 -5.11 16.24 30.40
CA LEU A 516 -4.32 15.01 30.23
C LEU A 516 -3.47 14.73 31.48
N GLY A 517 -2.79 15.74 32.02
CA GLY A 517 -2.02 15.60 33.26
C GLY A 517 -2.88 15.20 34.47
N ARG A 518 -4.11 15.73 34.59
CA ARG A 518 -5.06 15.35 35.66
C ARG A 518 -5.52 13.90 35.52
N LEU A 519 -5.80 13.45 34.30
CA LEU A 519 -6.17 12.06 34.01
C LEU A 519 -4.99 11.09 34.13
N GLY A 520 -3.77 11.62 34.23
CA GLY A 520 -2.58 10.86 34.55
C GLY A 520 -1.66 10.56 33.39
N PHE A 521 -1.94 11.13 32.22
CA PHE A 521 -1.01 11.07 31.13
C PHE A 521 0.29 11.78 31.50
N ARG A 522 1.39 11.19 31.05
CA ARG A 522 2.72 11.77 31.07
C ARG A 522 3.06 12.31 29.69
N GLN A 523 3.63 13.51 29.63
CA GLN A 523 4.23 14.00 28.40
C GLN A 523 5.52 13.21 28.15
N GLU A 524 5.55 12.43 27.06
CA GLU A 524 6.70 11.59 26.72
C GLU A 524 7.58 12.21 25.65
N ALA A 525 7.02 13.06 24.79
CA ALA A 525 7.77 13.78 23.77
C ALA A 525 7.22 15.19 23.54
N ARG A 526 8.11 16.07 23.06
CA ARG A 526 7.81 17.39 22.52
C ARG A 526 8.52 17.52 21.18
N GLN A 527 7.75 17.66 20.11
CA GLN A 527 8.26 17.83 18.76
C GLN A 527 8.19 19.32 18.41
N VAL A 528 9.31 20.02 18.58
CA VAL A 528 9.42 21.46 18.29
C VAL A 528 9.29 21.66 16.79
N ASP A 529 8.30 22.47 16.38
CA ASP A 529 7.94 22.72 14.99
C ASP A 529 7.77 21.41 14.19
N GLY A 530 7.21 20.39 14.85
CA GLY A 530 7.09 19.03 14.32
C GLY A 530 5.89 18.82 13.39
N ASP A 531 4.94 19.76 13.36
CA ASP A 531 3.73 19.64 12.55
C ASP A 531 3.43 20.95 11.81
N TRP A 532 3.07 20.87 10.53
CA TRP A 532 2.64 22.00 9.71
C TRP A 532 1.11 22.08 9.77
N PHE A 533 0.60 22.99 10.58
CA PHE A 533 -0.81 23.05 10.93
C PHE A 533 -1.38 24.45 10.70
N LYS A 534 -2.43 24.55 9.87
CA LYS A 534 -3.13 25.80 9.53
C LYS A 534 -2.22 26.96 9.09
N GLY A 535 -1.21 26.64 8.29
CA GLY A 535 -0.33 27.63 7.66
C GLY A 535 0.84 28.10 8.52
N GLU A 536 1.09 27.45 9.66
CA GLU A 536 2.25 27.70 10.51
C GLU A 536 2.86 26.38 11.02
N TRP A 537 4.15 26.42 11.37
CA TRP A 537 4.77 25.33 12.11
C TRP A 537 4.31 25.37 13.56
N THR A 538 3.95 24.20 14.11
CA THR A 538 3.43 24.05 15.46
C THR A 538 4.23 23.03 16.25
N THR A 539 4.39 23.30 17.54
CA THR A 539 5.03 22.37 18.47
C THR A 539 4.00 21.39 19.01
N LEU A 540 4.22 20.09 18.79
CA LEU A 540 3.32 19.03 19.19
C LEU A 540 3.81 18.32 20.45
N ASP A 541 2.96 18.25 21.47
CA ASP A 541 3.20 17.47 22.68
C ASP A 541 2.53 16.11 22.57
N GLN A 542 3.30 15.05 22.77
CA GLN A 542 2.80 13.68 22.82
C GLN A 542 2.66 13.23 24.28
N TRP A 543 1.48 12.77 24.60
CA TRP A 543 1.09 12.29 25.91
C TRP A 543 0.83 10.80 25.87
N ALA A 544 1.14 10.10 26.97
CA ALA A 544 0.84 8.69 27.10
C ALA A 544 0.43 8.31 28.53
N LEU A 545 -0.42 7.30 28.62
CA LEU A 545 -0.84 6.65 29.86
C LEU A 545 -0.74 5.13 29.66
N LEU A 546 -0.02 4.46 30.56
CA LEU A 546 0.11 3.01 30.53
C LEU A 546 -0.91 2.33 31.43
N GLU A 547 -1.31 1.11 31.07
CA GLU A 547 -2.25 0.30 31.84
C GLU A 547 -1.85 0.16 33.31
N ARG A 548 -0.56 -0.09 33.58
CA ARG A 548 -0.04 -0.21 34.95
C ARG A 548 -0.17 1.09 35.77
N GLU A 549 -0.06 2.24 35.11
CA GLU A 549 -0.17 3.56 35.74
C GLU A 549 -1.64 3.89 36.03
N TRP A 550 -2.53 3.48 35.14
CA TRP A 550 -3.98 3.55 35.34
C TRP A 550 -4.44 2.65 36.48
N ARG A 551 -4.02 1.38 36.51
CA ARG A 551 -4.36 0.43 37.60
C ARG A 551 -3.86 0.88 38.96
N GLY A 552 -2.76 1.62 39.03
CA GLY A 552 -2.26 2.21 40.28
C GLY A 552 -3.10 3.39 40.80
N ARG A 553 -4.08 3.88 40.02
CA ARG A 553 -4.93 5.03 40.35
C ARG A 553 -6.38 4.67 40.68
N VAL A 554 -6.87 3.53 40.18
CA VAL A 554 -8.27 3.08 40.31
C VAL A 554 -8.47 2.27 41.59
#